data_AF-A0A959X8E3-F1
#
_entry.id   AF-A0A959X8E3-F1
#
_cell.length_a   1.000
_cell.length_b   1.000
_cell.length_c   1.000
_cell.angle_alpha   90.00
_cell.angle_beta   90.00
_cell.angle_gamma   90.00
#
_symmetry.space_group_name_H-M   'P 1'
#
loop_
_entity.id
_entity.type
_entity.pdbx_description
1 polymer ?
#
loop_
_entity_poly.entity_id
_entity_poly.type
_entity_poly.pdbx_seq_one_letter_code
_entity_poly.pdbx_strand_id
1 'polypeptide(L)'
;MSDTVAAPAETGNSKWLDWIEKVGNKVVPVLERVADGEPIDEELRIELTHAEAAVRDRIRVPHLQHPLLVAEISRLRRLGVAVVLLGESSAPDQLIDERLAEACRALIAPVTSGRVTIRALPANRAAALSLVVHSGEAAIRAQWSADGEPVTAG
;
A
#
# COMPACT_ATOMS: atom_id res chain seq x y z
N MET A 1 -50.78 -9.38 6.08
CA MET A 1 -49.59 -9.57 5.23
C MET A 1 -48.57 -8.54 5.70
N SER A 2 -47.67 -8.94 6.59
CA SER A 2 -46.61 -8.08 7.11
C SER A 2 -45.32 -8.48 6.43
N ASP A 3 -44.82 -7.65 5.52
CA ASP A 3 -43.44 -7.73 5.05
C ASP A 3 -42.57 -6.91 6.00
N THR A 4 -41.85 -7.61 6.88
CA THR A 4 -40.73 -7.06 7.61
C THR A 4 -39.53 -7.07 6.67
N VAL A 5 -39.13 -5.90 6.16
CA VAL A 5 -37.83 -5.72 5.50
C VAL A 5 -36.76 -5.78 6.58
N ALA A 6 -35.93 -6.83 6.56
CA ALA A 6 -34.80 -7.01 7.45
C ALA A 6 -33.55 -6.26 6.93
N ALA A 7 -33.09 -5.31 7.76
CA ALA A 7 -31.75 -4.79 8.07
C ALA A 7 -30.60 -4.75 7.02
N PRO A 8 -29.95 -3.57 6.85
CA PRO A 8 -28.57 -3.43 6.41
C PRO A 8 -27.65 -3.05 7.60
N ALA A 9 -27.17 -4.03 8.37
CA ALA A 9 -26.19 -3.78 9.45
C ALA A 9 -24.98 -4.74 9.43
N GLU A 10 -25.00 -5.80 8.62
CA GLU A 10 -23.99 -6.86 8.65
C GLU A 10 -22.68 -6.49 7.92
N THR A 11 -22.75 -5.62 6.91
CA THR A 11 -21.59 -5.29 6.04
C THR A 11 -20.52 -4.46 6.75
N GLY A 12 -20.91 -3.57 7.68
CA GLY A 12 -19.98 -2.70 8.40
C GLY A 12 -19.08 -3.45 9.39
N ASN A 13 -19.62 -4.47 10.06
CA ASN A 13 -18.89 -5.22 11.08
C ASN A 13 -17.83 -6.14 10.44
N SER A 14 -18.12 -6.73 9.29
CA SER A 14 -17.19 -7.61 8.58
C SER A 14 -15.97 -6.85 8.02
N LYS A 15 -16.16 -5.68 7.40
CA LYS A 15 -15.06 -4.85 6.86
C LYS A 15 -14.15 -4.34 7.97
N TRP A 16 -14.69 -4.05 9.16
CA TRP A 16 -13.92 -3.62 10.32
C TRP A 16 -13.09 -4.76 10.94
N LEU A 17 -13.68 -5.96 11.06
CA LEU A 17 -12.96 -7.14 11.55
C LEU A 17 -11.81 -7.55 10.61
N ASP A 18 -12.04 -7.57 9.30
CA ASP A 18 -11.00 -7.80 8.29
C ASP A 18 -9.88 -6.75 8.38
N TRP A 19 -10.24 -5.50 8.65
CA TRP A 19 -9.26 -4.44 8.84
C TRP A 19 -8.41 -4.68 10.10
N ILE A 20 -9.04 -5.03 11.23
CA ILE A 20 -8.33 -5.36 12.48
C ILE A 20 -7.40 -6.53 12.29
N GLU A 21 -7.85 -7.59 11.64
CA GLU A 21 -7.02 -8.77 11.38
C GLU A 21 -5.79 -8.39 10.55
N LYS A 22 -5.98 -7.65 9.45
CA LYS A 22 -4.87 -7.25 8.57
C LYS A 22 -3.88 -6.30 9.23
N VAL A 23 -4.34 -5.41 10.10
CA VAL A 23 -3.46 -4.55 10.92
C VAL A 23 -2.77 -5.38 12.00
N GLY A 24 -3.52 -6.19 12.73
CA GLY A 24 -3.04 -7.06 13.82
C GLY A 24 -1.92 -7.98 13.37
N ASN A 25 -2.08 -8.63 12.21
CA ASN A 25 -1.06 -9.48 11.58
C ASN A 25 0.27 -8.76 11.29
N LYS A 26 0.30 -7.42 11.29
CA LYS A 26 1.51 -6.62 11.09
C LYS A 26 2.10 -6.06 12.37
N VAL A 27 1.27 -5.71 13.35
CA VAL A 27 1.72 -4.99 14.55
C VAL A 27 1.81 -5.86 15.79
N VAL A 28 0.96 -6.88 15.94
CA VAL A 28 0.92 -7.70 17.17
C VAL A 28 2.27 -8.34 17.46
N PRO A 29 2.97 -8.99 16.50
CA PRO A 29 4.24 -9.65 16.81
C PRO A 29 5.32 -8.70 17.34
N VAL A 30 5.42 -7.48 16.79
CA VAL A 30 6.41 -6.49 17.24
C VAL A 30 6.00 -5.79 18.55
N LEU A 31 4.69 -5.66 18.81
CA LEU A 31 4.19 -5.10 20.05
C LEU A 31 4.29 -6.07 21.22
N GLU A 32 4.13 -7.37 20.99
CA GLU A 32 4.34 -8.42 22.01
C GLU A 32 5.80 -8.42 22.48
N ARG A 33 6.77 -8.36 21.56
CA ARG A 33 8.20 -8.20 21.90
C ARG A 33 8.47 -7.00 22.79
N VAL A 34 7.87 -5.84 22.47
CA VAL A 34 7.99 -4.63 23.29
C VAL A 34 7.32 -4.81 24.66
N ALA A 35 6.14 -5.46 24.72
CA ALA A 35 5.42 -5.72 25.96
C ALA A 35 6.18 -6.69 26.88
N ASP A 36 6.91 -7.64 26.31
CA ASP A 36 7.75 -8.61 27.02
C ASP A 36 9.05 -7.97 27.57
N GLY A 37 9.30 -6.70 27.27
CA GLY A 37 10.46 -5.95 27.76
C GLY A 37 11.74 -6.20 26.99
N GLU A 38 11.65 -6.69 25.74
CA GLU A 38 12.80 -6.83 24.87
C GLU A 38 13.47 -5.45 24.64
N PRO A 39 14.81 -5.36 24.73
CA PRO A 39 15.52 -4.11 24.43
C PRO A 39 15.23 -3.64 22.99
N ILE A 40 14.91 -2.36 22.83
CA ILE A 40 14.71 -1.75 21.50
C ILE A 40 16.07 -1.46 20.85
N ASP A 41 16.71 -2.51 20.38
CA ASP A 41 17.93 -2.45 19.58
C ASP A 41 17.62 -1.98 18.14
N GLU A 42 18.64 -2.01 17.27
CA GLU A 42 18.48 -1.55 15.89
C GLU A 42 17.59 -2.45 15.05
N GLU A 43 17.63 -3.77 15.29
CA GLU A 43 16.82 -4.73 14.55
C GLU A 43 15.32 -4.53 14.86
N LEU A 44 14.97 -4.46 16.15
CA LEU A 44 13.60 -4.21 16.57
C LEU A 44 13.11 -2.81 16.12
N ARG A 45 13.98 -1.80 16.12
CA ARG A 45 13.64 -0.46 15.60
C ARG A 45 13.30 -0.48 14.11
N ILE A 46 14.05 -1.25 13.30
CA ILE A 46 13.78 -1.42 11.87
C ILE A 46 12.43 -2.13 11.67
N GLU A 47 12.16 -3.20 12.41
CA GLU A 47 10.88 -3.92 12.34
C GLU A 47 9.69 -3.05 12.72
N LEU A 48 9.79 -2.29 13.83
CA LEU A 48 8.78 -1.33 14.26
C LEU A 48 8.52 -0.27 13.19
N THR A 49 9.58 0.26 12.59
CA THR A 49 9.48 1.25 11.50
C THR A 49 8.76 0.68 10.28
N HIS A 50 9.03 -0.57 9.92
CA HIS A 50 8.34 -1.23 8.81
C HIS A 50 6.87 -1.53 9.11
N ALA A 51 6.55 -2.01 10.31
CA ALA A 51 5.18 -2.28 10.74
C ALA A 51 4.35 -0.98 10.75
N GLU A 52 4.91 0.09 11.33
CA GLU A 52 4.29 1.41 11.36
C GLU A 52 4.04 1.95 9.94
N ALA A 53 5.04 1.85 9.05
CA ALA A 53 4.89 2.29 7.67
C ALA A 53 3.78 1.53 6.93
N ALA A 54 3.68 0.22 7.12
CA ALA A 54 2.61 -0.58 6.53
C ALA A 54 1.21 -0.16 7.03
N VAL A 55 1.06 0.12 8.33
CA VAL A 55 -0.21 0.62 8.90
C VAL A 55 -0.54 2.01 8.36
N ARG A 56 0.45 2.91 8.32
CA ARG A 56 0.28 4.27 7.78
C ARG A 56 -0.21 4.23 6.34
N ASP A 57 0.40 3.40 5.50
CA ASP A 57 -0.02 3.26 4.10
C ASP A 57 -1.45 2.74 3.99
N ARG A 58 -1.81 1.72 4.77
CA ARG A 58 -3.17 1.18 4.78
C ARG A 58 -4.22 2.22 5.15
N ILE A 59 -3.90 3.10 6.10
CA ILE A 59 -4.79 4.19 6.52
C ILE A 59 -4.84 5.31 5.47
N ARG A 60 -3.70 5.72 4.93
CA ARG A 60 -3.62 6.89 4.02
C ARG A 60 -4.06 6.57 2.58
N VAL A 61 -3.76 5.37 2.10
CA VAL A 61 -4.00 4.93 0.72
C VAL A 61 -4.62 3.52 0.69
N PRO A 62 -5.84 3.34 1.24
CA PRO A 62 -6.48 2.02 1.32
C PRO A 62 -6.72 1.37 -0.04
N HIS A 63 -6.80 2.16 -1.10
CA HIS A 63 -7.01 1.71 -2.48
C HIS A 63 -5.74 1.19 -3.18
N LEU A 64 -4.55 1.26 -2.53
CA LEU A 64 -3.26 0.74 -3.04
C LEU A 64 -2.78 -0.53 -2.31
N GLN A 65 -3.70 -1.28 -1.68
CA GLN A 65 -3.37 -2.39 -0.76
C GLN A 65 -3.32 -3.77 -1.42
N HIS A 66 -3.09 -3.84 -2.74
CA HIS A 66 -2.97 -5.13 -3.44
C HIS A 66 -1.81 -5.96 -2.86
N PRO A 67 -1.98 -7.26 -2.56
CA PRO A 67 -0.96 -8.08 -1.91
C PRO A 67 0.40 -8.08 -2.60
N LEU A 68 0.43 -8.18 -3.93
CA LEU A 68 1.68 -8.12 -4.72
C LEU A 68 2.44 -6.80 -4.50
N LEU A 69 1.72 -5.68 -4.54
CA LEU A 69 2.31 -4.37 -4.37
C LEU A 69 2.82 -4.18 -2.93
N VAL A 70 2.02 -4.58 -1.93
CA VAL A 70 2.38 -4.49 -0.51
C VAL A 70 3.62 -5.34 -0.19
N ALA A 71 3.72 -6.55 -0.74
CA ALA A 71 4.88 -7.42 -0.57
C ALA A 71 6.15 -6.79 -1.14
N GLU A 72 6.05 -6.19 -2.34
CA GLU A 72 7.17 -5.56 -3.02
C GLU A 72 7.63 -4.27 -2.33
N ILE A 73 6.70 -3.43 -1.87
CA ILE A 73 7.00 -2.25 -1.04
C ILE A 73 7.73 -2.67 0.25
N SER A 74 7.28 -3.76 0.88
CA SER A 74 7.91 -4.28 2.09
C SER A 74 9.33 -4.76 1.81
N ARG A 75 9.58 -5.39 0.65
CA ARG A 75 10.92 -5.79 0.19
C ARG A 75 11.83 -4.58 0.01
N LEU A 76 11.36 -3.54 -0.67
CA LEU A 76 12.11 -2.31 -0.91
C LEU A 76 12.52 -1.61 0.40
N ARG A 77 11.59 -1.49 1.35
CA ARG A 77 11.88 -0.90 2.66
C ARG A 77 12.95 -1.68 3.43
N ARG A 78 12.91 -3.02 3.40
CA ARG A 78 13.97 -3.87 3.97
C ARG A 78 15.34 -3.68 3.33
N LEU A 79 15.41 -3.22 2.08
CA LEU A 79 16.65 -2.85 1.41
C LEU A 79 17.09 -1.40 1.70
N GLY A 80 16.38 -0.67 2.55
CA GLY A 80 16.64 0.74 2.85
C GLY A 80 16.15 1.72 1.78
N VAL A 81 15.34 1.26 0.81
CA VAL A 81 14.73 2.14 -0.20
C VAL A 81 13.61 2.95 0.45
N ALA A 82 13.64 4.26 0.29
CA ALA A 82 12.58 5.13 0.77
C ALA A 82 11.34 4.99 -0.11
N VAL A 83 10.23 4.50 0.46
CA VAL A 83 8.97 4.31 -0.29
C VAL A 83 7.87 5.20 0.26
N VAL A 84 7.30 6.05 -0.61
CA VAL A 84 6.20 6.95 -0.31
C VAL A 84 4.97 6.59 -1.14
N LEU A 85 3.83 6.40 -0.50
CA LEU A 85 2.56 6.22 -1.17
C LEU A 85 1.68 7.46 -0.99
N LEU A 86 1.06 7.89 -2.08
CA LEU A 86 0.17 9.05 -2.15
C LEU A 86 -1.13 8.64 -2.82
N GLY A 87 -2.24 9.17 -2.35
CA GLY A 87 -3.55 8.94 -2.92
C GLY A 87 -4.56 9.88 -2.30
N GLU A 88 -5.63 10.14 -3.02
CA GLU A 88 -6.72 10.99 -2.56
C GLU A 88 -7.87 10.12 -2.04
N SER A 89 -8.61 10.61 -1.06
CA SER A 89 -9.72 9.86 -0.42
C SER A 89 -10.91 9.60 -1.36
N SER A 90 -10.97 10.28 -2.52
CA SER A 90 -12.01 10.11 -3.54
C SER A 90 -11.71 8.99 -4.54
N ALA A 91 -10.57 8.31 -4.42
CA ALA A 91 -10.28 7.14 -5.23
C ALA A 91 -11.26 5.99 -4.92
N PRO A 92 -11.58 5.13 -5.90
CA PRO A 92 -12.44 3.96 -5.66
C PRO A 92 -11.88 3.06 -4.55
N ASP A 93 -12.76 2.34 -3.84
CA ASP A 93 -12.43 1.46 -2.70
C ASP A 93 -11.27 0.49 -3.02
N GLN A 94 -11.17 0.04 -4.27
CA GLN A 94 -10.03 -0.70 -4.80
C GLN A 94 -9.66 -0.12 -6.17
N LEU A 95 -8.49 0.52 -6.26
CA LEU A 95 -7.97 1.08 -7.52
C LEU A 95 -7.11 0.07 -8.28
N ILE A 96 -6.35 -0.73 -7.55
CA ILE A 96 -5.34 -1.61 -8.13
C ILE A 96 -5.86 -3.05 -8.20
N ASP A 97 -6.03 -3.54 -9.42
CA ASP A 97 -6.27 -4.94 -9.72
C ASP A 97 -4.95 -5.70 -9.88
N GLU A 98 -5.05 -7.01 -10.17
CA GLU A 98 -3.89 -7.88 -10.37
C GLU A 98 -2.97 -7.36 -11.49
N ARG A 99 -3.55 -6.89 -12.61
CA ARG A 99 -2.80 -6.46 -13.78
C ARG A 99 -2.00 -5.18 -13.49
N LEU A 100 -2.64 -4.17 -12.91
CA LEU A 100 -1.99 -2.93 -12.53
C LEU A 100 -0.96 -3.17 -11.40
N ALA A 101 -1.25 -4.08 -10.46
CA ALA A 101 -0.29 -4.48 -9.43
C ALA A 101 0.97 -5.10 -10.01
N GLU A 102 0.82 -6.02 -10.96
CA GLU A 102 1.93 -6.67 -11.62
C GLU A 102 2.77 -5.68 -12.45
N ALA A 103 2.12 -4.77 -13.17
CA ALA A 103 2.81 -3.71 -13.92
C ALA A 103 3.63 -2.80 -12.98
N CYS A 104 3.07 -2.39 -11.84
CA CYS A 104 3.79 -1.62 -10.83
C CYS A 104 4.96 -2.40 -10.23
N ARG A 105 4.72 -3.67 -9.87
CA ARG A 105 5.73 -4.58 -9.30
C ARG A 105 6.90 -4.75 -10.27
N ALA A 106 6.62 -5.00 -11.54
CA ALA A 106 7.65 -5.18 -12.57
C ALA A 106 8.56 -3.95 -12.70
N LEU A 107 8.02 -2.73 -12.57
CA LEU A 107 8.83 -1.52 -12.63
C LEU A 107 9.76 -1.36 -11.42
N ILE A 108 9.32 -1.74 -10.22
CA ILE A 108 10.08 -1.52 -8.98
C ILE A 108 10.91 -2.72 -8.53
N ALA A 109 10.68 -3.91 -9.09
CA ALA A 109 11.46 -5.11 -8.78
C ALA A 109 12.98 -4.94 -8.94
N PRO A 110 13.49 -4.24 -9.98
CA PRO A 110 14.93 -4.02 -10.13
C PRO A 110 15.52 -3.00 -9.14
N VAL A 111 14.69 -2.28 -8.39
CA VAL A 111 15.15 -1.22 -7.48
C VAL A 111 15.76 -1.83 -6.24
N THR A 112 16.99 -1.41 -5.93
CA THR A 112 17.76 -1.86 -4.76
C THR A 112 18.26 -0.70 -3.88
N SER A 113 18.16 0.54 -4.36
CA SER A 113 18.56 1.75 -3.62
C SER A 113 17.75 2.96 -4.07
N GLY A 114 17.72 4.02 -3.26
CA GLY A 114 17.13 5.30 -3.61
C GLY A 114 15.70 5.49 -3.09
N ARG A 115 14.80 6.01 -3.92
CA ARG A 115 13.44 6.39 -3.52
C ARG A 115 12.40 6.00 -4.56
N VAL A 116 11.29 5.41 -4.10
CA VAL A 116 10.11 5.12 -4.92
C VAL A 116 8.93 5.94 -4.41
N THR A 117 8.23 6.62 -5.31
CA THR A 117 6.98 7.31 -5.03
C THR A 117 5.88 6.70 -5.88
N ILE A 118 4.83 6.19 -5.25
CA ILE A 118 3.66 5.61 -5.90
C ILE A 118 2.48 6.52 -5.59
N ARG A 119 1.80 7.02 -6.63
CA ARG A 119 0.68 7.94 -6.48
C ARG A 119 -0.53 7.46 -7.25
N ALA A 120 -1.62 7.22 -6.55
CA ALA A 120 -2.95 7.17 -7.15
C ALA A 120 -3.38 8.58 -7.58
N LEU A 121 -3.95 8.68 -8.76
CA LEU A 121 -4.39 9.93 -9.38
C LEU A 121 -5.93 10.03 -9.38
N PRO A 122 -6.49 11.25 -9.38
CA PRO A 122 -7.94 11.44 -9.43
C PRO A 122 -8.56 10.86 -10.71
N ALA A 123 -9.82 10.41 -10.62
CA ALA A 123 -10.52 9.74 -11.73
C ALA A 123 -10.70 10.58 -13.01
N ASN A 124 -10.48 11.90 -12.96
CA ASN A 124 -10.53 12.77 -14.13
C ASN A 124 -9.21 12.84 -14.92
N ARG A 125 -8.21 12.02 -14.56
CA ARG A 125 -6.92 11.91 -15.25
C ARG A 125 -6.91 10.69 -16.18
N ALA A 126 -6.17 10.79 -17.28
CA ALA A 126 -5.95 9.66 -18.19
C ALA A 126 -5.18 8.51 -17.52
N ALA A 127 -4.25 8.84 -16.62
CA ALA A 127 -3.58 7.87 -15.77
C ALA A 127 -4.28 7.77 -14.41
N ALA A 128 -4.44 6.53 -13.94
CA ALA A 128 -4.97 6.22 -12.62
C ALA A 128 -3.85 6.09 -11.57
N LEU A 129 -2.64 5.72 -12.00
CA LEU A 129 -1.48 5.57 -11.13
C LEU A 129 -0.24 6.14 -11.80
N SER A 130 0.60 6.81 -11.01
CA SER A 130 1.93 7.23 -11.43
C SER A 130 2.98 6.71 -10.46
N LEU A 131 4.13 6.34 -11.00
CA LEU A 131 5.26 5.85 -10.23
C LEU A 131 6.52 6.59 -10.66
N VAL A 132 7.27 7.07 -9.67
CA VAL A 132 8.57 7.69 -9.88
C VAL A 132 9.63 6.96 -9.06
N VAL A 133 10.65 6.44 -9.73
CA VAL A 133 11.83 5.85 -9.12
C VAL A 133 12.99 6.82 -9.26
N HIS A 134 13.64 7.16 -8.16
CA HIS A 134 14.89 7.91 -8.15
C HIS A 134 16.01 6.97 -7.68
N SER A 135 17.04 6.82 -8.50
CA SER A 135 18.24 6.02 -8.19
C SER A 135 19.48 6.77 -8.68
N GLY A 136 20.32 7.24 -7.75
CA GLY A 136 21.43 8.13 -8.08
C GLY A 136 20.92 9.44 -8.72
N GLU A 137 21.51 9.81 -9.87
CA GLU A 137 21.08 10.97 -10.66
C GLU A 137 19.95 10.66 -11.66
N ALA A 138 19.57 9.39 -11.80
CA ALA A 138 18.53 8.98 -12.73
C ALA A 138 17.14 8.97 -12.07
N ALA A 139 16.14 9.43 -12.83
CA ALA A 139 14.74 9.30 -12.47
C ALA A 139 13.96 8.61 -13.60
N ILE A 140 13.21 7.56 -13.25
CA ILE A 140 12.28 6.88 -14.16
C ILE A 140 10.87 7.22 -13.70
N ARG A 141 10.04 7.68 -14.64
CA ARG A 141 8.62 7.93 -14.40
C ARG A 141 7.79 7.06 -15.33
N ALA A 142 6.80 6.37 -14.76
CA ALA A 142 5.81 5.62 -15.49
C ALA A 142 4.40 5.98 -15.01
N GLN A 143 3.43 5.78 -15.88
CA GLN A 143 2.02 6.00 -15.59
C GLN A 143 1.20 4.89 -16.23
N TRP A 144 0.10 4.52 -15.57
CA TRP A 144 -0.83 3.54 -16.09
C TRP A 144 -2.27 4.01 -15.93
N SER A 145 -3.13 3.58 -16.86
CA SER A 145 -4.57 3.65 -16.71
C SER A 145 -5.04 2.69 -15.60
N ALA A 146 -6.33 2.74 -15.26
CA ALA A 146 -6.92 1.80 -14.31
C ALA A 146 -6.85 0.34 -14.82
N ASP A 147 -6.84 0.14 -16.13
CA ASP A 147 -6.74 -1.18 -16.78
C ASP A 147 -5.30 -1.72 -16.88
N GLY A 148 -4.33 -1.03 -16.28
CA GLY A 148 -2.92 -1.41 -16.31
C GLY A 148 -2.22 -1.14 -17.65
N GLU A 149 -2.80 -0.31 -18.53
CA GLU A 149 -2.17 0.08 -19.79
C GLU A 149 -1.22 1.28 -19.58
N PRO A 150 0.00 1.26 -20.14
CA PRO A 150 0.91 2.40 -20.05
C PRO A 150 0.30 3.66 -20.66
N VAL A 151 0.39 4.78 -19.95
CA VAL A 151 -0.02 6.10 -20.44
C VAL A 151 1.22 6.93 -20.70
N THR A 152 1.38 7.42 -21.94
CA THR A 152 2.45 8.36 -22.25
C THR A 152 2.24 9.64 -21.44
N ALA A 153 3.26 10.06 -20.69
CA ALA A 153 3.21 11.35 -20.02
C ALA A 153 3.12 12.44 -21.09
N GLY A 154 1.95 13.08 -21.20
CA GLY A 154 1.80 14.35 -21.89
C GLY A 154 2.52 15.48 -21.16
#